data_AF-A0A843CS50-F1
#
_entry.id   AF-A0A843CS50-F1
#
_cell.length_a   1.000
_cell.length_b   1.000
_cell.length_c   1.000
_cell.angle_alpha   90.00
_cell.angle_beta   90.00
_cell.angle_gamma   90.00
#
_symmetry.space_group_name_H-M   'P 1'
#
loop_
_entity.id
_entity.type
_entity.pdbx_description
1 polymer ?
#
loop_
_entity_poly.entity_id
_entity_poly.type
_entity_poly.pdbx_seq_one_letter_code
_entity_poly.pdbx_strand_id
1 'polypeptide(L)'
;MKARDTGDNIKGGIMGNMKYNIDNRSNFRGAGCVGNRGAGCQGAGCTGAGNACNADNEAISPVIGEMLMLTVVIILVALFAASTSSFIPADRDPTMNVLVGEVSADNHNVTLWHKGGDVIPMSSMKVIIGNGKERKTFMDGNFVINGNTDLRNFRPGDSMVVSTGEDIRGEDITVVVGNTVVMYGRIKGAGD
;
A
#
# COMPACT_ATOMS: atom_id res chain seq x y z
N MET A 1 32.54 74.74 24.30
CA MET A 1 33.93 75.23 24.51
C MET A 1 34.85 74.20 23.86
N LYS A 2 35.53 74.54 22.75
CA LYS A 2 36.97 74.91 22.66
C LYS A 2 37.88 74.04 23.54
N ALA A 3 39.09 73.61 23.18
CA ALA A 3 39.93 73.49 21.98
C ALA A 3 41.29 72.92 22.49
N ARG A 4 42.10 72.34 21.60
CA ARG A 4 43.56 72.01 21.64
C ARG A 4 43.76 70.60 21.08
N ASP A 5 44.36 70.34 19.91
CA ASP A 5 45.59 70.86 19.28
C ASP A 5 46.83 70.72 20.16
N THR A 6 47.70 69.75 19.87
CA THR A 6 49.12 69.95 19.50
C THR A 6 49.70 68.58 19.11
N GLY A 7 50.30 68.48 17.93
CA GLY A 7 50.85 67.24 17.38
C GLY A 7 52.26 66.89 17.84
N ASP A 8 52.76 65.78 17.29
CA ASP A 8 54.19 65.55 17.14
C ASP A 8 54.47 64.75 15.86
N ASN A 9 55.41 65.28 15.07
CA ASN A 9 55.97 64.70 13.86
C ASN A 9 57.25 63.95 14.23
N ILE A 10 57.38 62.64 13.98
CA ILE A 10 58.67 62.02 13.62
C ILE A 10 58.47 60.93 12.55
N LYS A 11 59.38 61.00 11.58
CA LYS A 11 59.46 60.31 10.29
C LYS A 11 59.76 58.81 10.42
N GLY A 12 59.19 58.00 9.53
CA GLY A 12 59.65 56.63 9.29
C GLY A 12 58.88 55.93 8.16
N GLY A 13 59.53 55.75 7.01
CA GLY A 13 59.26 54.77 5.93
C GLY A 13 57.81 54.38 5.63
N ILE A 14 57.19 55.03 4.65
CA ILE A 14 55.85 54.66 4.14
C ILE A 14 55.94 53.31 3.41
N MET A 15 55.30 52.34 4.06
CA MET A 15 54.83 51.07 3.54
C MET A 15 53.78 51.26 2.44
N GLY A 16 53.75 50.31 1.51
CA GLY A 16 52.59 49.83 0.78
C GLY A 16 51.44 50.81 0.49
N ASN A 17 51.42 51.36 -0.72
CA ASN A 17 50.18 51.88 -1.32
C ASN A 17 49.30 50.69 -1.76
N MET A 18 48.57 50.10 -0.83
CA MET A 18 47.45 49.23 -1.13
C MET A 18 46.23 50.12 -1.44
N LYS A 19 46.07 50.49 -2.70
CA LYS A 19 44.84 51.12 -3.20
C LYS A 19 43.77 50.03 -3.34
N TYR A 20 42.82 49.99 -2.42
CA TYR A 20 41.56 49.29 -2.66
C TYR A 20 40.78 50.07 -3.71
N ASN A 21 40.73 49.56 -4.94
CA ASN A 21 39.77 50.01 -5.93
C ASN A 21 38.54 49.08 -5.89
N ILE A 22 37.45 49.57 -5.28
CA ILE A 22 36.13 48.97 -5.38
C ILE A 22 35.52 49.51 -6.67
N ASP A 23 35.84 48.87 -7.79
CA ASP A 23 35.09 49.04 -9.04
C ASP A 23 34.51 47.69 -9.46
N ASN A 24 33.29 47.49 -8.99
CA ASN A 24 32.35 46.49 -9.42
C ASN A 24 31.98 46.73 -10.90
N ARG A 25 32.70 46.09 -11.82
CA ARG A 25 32.22 45.78 -13.18
C ARG A 25 32.74 44.42 -13.61
N SER A 26 31.95 43.39 -13.36
CA SER A 26 31.97 42.14 -14.13
C SER A 26 31.55 42.42 -15.58
N ASN A 27 32.48 42.98 -16.36
CA ASN A 27 32.35 43.07 -17.80
C ASN A 27 32.68 41.71 -18.40
N PHE A 28 31.62 40.94 -18.60
CA PHE A 28 31.53 39.88 -19.59
C PHE A 28 31.89 40.49 -20.96
N ARG A 29 33.15 40.32 -21.38
CA ARG A 29 33.61 40.48 -22.77
C ARG A 29 34.41 39.22 -23.07
N GLY A 30 33.96 38.34 -23.97
CA GLY A 30 33.52 38.67 -25.32
C GLY A 30 34.76 38.78 -26.19
N ALA A 31 34.97 37.73 -26.98
CA ALA A 31 36.05 37.43 -27.91
C ALA A 31 36.91 38.60 -28.42
N GLY A 32 38.24 38.41 -28.39
CA GLY A 32 39.21 39.23 -29.12
C GLY A 32 40.52 38.48 -29.33
N CYS A 33 40.63 37.76 -30.44
CA CYS A 33 41.92 37.24 -30.91
C CYS A 33 42.68 38.39 -31.59
N VAL A 34 43.71 38.93 -30.91
CA VAL A 34 44.65 39.91 -31.48
C VAL A 34 45.91 39.16 -31.87
N GLY A 35 46.14 39.02 -33.18
CA GLY A 35 47.27 38.28 -33.73
C GLY A 35 48.57 39.08 -33.71
N ASN A 36 49.68 38.39 -33.39
CA ASN A 36 50.99 38.75 -33.91
C ASN A 36 51.74 37.47 -34.32
N ARG A 37 52.38 37.50 -35.48
CA ARG A 37 52.84 36.34 -36.25
C ARG A 37 54.07 35.70 -35.60
N GLY A 38 53.97 34.42 -35.25
CA GLY A 38 55.15 33.57 -35.02
C GLY A 38 54.96 32.53 -33.91
N ALA A 39 54.81 31.28 -34.33
CA ALA A 39 54.98 30.04 -33.57
C ALA A 39 53.88 29.61 -32.57
N GLY A 40 53.27 28.46 -32.87
CA GLY A 40 52.85 27.48 -31.86
C GLY A 40 51.37 27.44 -31.50
N CYS A 41 50.60 26.61 -32.20
CA CYS A 41 49.31 26.11 -31.70
C CYS A 41 49.58 25.06 -30.61
N GLN A 42 49.51 25.43 -29.32
CA GLN A 42 49.37 24.47 -28.21
C GLN A 42 48.45 25.06 -27.16
N GLY A 43 47.22 24.54 -27.10
CA GLY A 43 46.20 24.90 -26.11
C GLY A 43 44.89 25.30 -26.76
N ALA A 44 43.96 24.33 -26.79
CA ALA A 44 42.54 24.51 -27.10
C ALA A 44 42.23 25.38 -28.35
N GLY A 45 42.43 24.81 -29.54
CA GLY A 45 42.03 25.45 -30.78
C GLY A 45 41.74 24.43 -31.87
N CYS A 46 40.45 24.26 -32.18
CA CYS A 46 40.04 23.81 -33.50
C CYS A 46 40.35 24.97 -34.46
N THR A 47 41.47 24.92 -35.18
CA THR A 47 41.77 25.87 -36.26
C THR A 47 42.29 25.12 -37.48
N GLY A 48 41.37 24.79 -38.38
CA GLY A 48 41.67 24.24 -39.70
C GLY A 48 40.37 24.09 -40.50
N ALA A 49 40.26 24.83 -41.59
CA ALA A 49 39.13 24.75 -42.51
C ALA A 49 39.10 23.37 -43.18
N GLY A 50 37.95 22.68 -43.07
CA GLY A 50 37.67 21.44 -43.81
C GLY A 50 37.34 20.25 -42.91
N ASN A 51 36.04 20.11 -42.60
CA ASN A 51 35.30 18.90 -42.24
C ASN A 51 35.74 18.05 -41.01
N ALA A 52 34.73 17.84 -40.15
CA ALA A 52 34.59 16.80 -39.11
C ALA A 52 35.25 17.05 -37.74
N CYS A 53 34.62 17.92 -36.94
CA CYS A 53 34.45 17.66 -35.50
C CYS A 53 32.97 17.32 -35.21
N ASN A 54 32.46 16.28 -35.88
CA ASN A 54 31.31 15.55 -35.37
C ASN A 54 31.83 14.64 -34.25
N ALA A 55 31.94 15.20 -33.06
CA ALA A 55 31.68 14.42 -31.88
C ALA A 55 30.23 14.70 -31.52
N ASP A 56 29.32 14.01 -32.21
CA ASP A 56 27.90 13.90 -31.85
C ASP A 56 27.77 13.10 -30.53
N ASN A 57 28.52 13.50 -29.50
CA ASN A 57 28.28 13.10 -28.13
C ASN A 57 27.25 14.08 -27.57
N GLU A 58 25.99 13.85 -27.94
CA GLU A 58 24.83 14.36 -27.20
C GLU A 58 24.84 13.72 -25.79
N ALA A 59 25.78 14.18 -24.95
CA ALA A 59 25.74 13.91 -23.54
C ALA A 59 24.52 14.64 -22.99
N ILE A 60 23.50 13.86 -22.68
CA ILE A 60 22.27 14.30 -22.03
C ILE A 60 22.66 15.17 -20.84
N SER A 61 22.06 16.37 -20.72
CA SER A 61 22.36 17.32 -19.64
C SER A 61 22.32 16.61 -18.28
N PRO A 62 23.27 16.89 -17.36
CA PRO A 62 23.34 16.23 -16.05
C PRO A 62 22.02 16.21 -15.28
N VAL A 63 21.22 17.27 -15.42
CA VAL A 63 19.92 17.43 -14.76
C VAL A 63 18.86 16.47 -15.31
N ILE A 64 18.89 16.20 -16.61
CA ILE A 64 17.94 15.28 -17.26
C ILE A 64 18.27 13.84 -16.88
N GLY A 65 19.56 13.50 -16.76
CA GLY A 65 20.00 12.19 -16.29
C GLY A 65 19.53 11.88 -14.87
N GLU A 66 19.60 12.87 -13.98
CA GLU A 66 19.12 12.75 -12.60
C GLU A 66 17.60 12.50 -12.54
N MET A 67 16.83 13.33 -13.25
CA MET A 67 15.37 13.18 -13.29
C MET A 67 14.94 11.86 -13.94
N LEU A 68 15.66 11.41 -14.97
CA LEU A 68 15.39 10.13 -15.63
C LEU A 68 15.60 8.96 -14.68
N MET A 69 16.70 8.95 -13.92
CA MET A 69 16.97 7.89 -12.94
C MET A 69 15.86 7.78 -11.89
N LEU A 70 15.43 8.93 -11.34
CA LEU A 70 14.31 8.96 -10.37
C LEU A 70 13.01 8.42 -10.98
N THR A 71 12.71 8.81 -12.21
CA THR A 71 11.48 8.40 -12.89
C THR A 71 11.42 6.89 -13.09
N VAL A 72 12.52 6.29 -13.55
CA VAL A 72 12.60 4.83 -13.75
C VAL A 72 12.47 4.09 -12.43
N VAL A 73 13.14 4.56 -11.36
CA VAL A 73 13.02 3.95 -10.03
C VAL A 73 11.58 4.01 -9.51
N ILE A 74 10.89 5.14 -9.66
CA ILE A 74 9.50 5.28 -9.23
C ILE A 74 8.58 4.32 -9.98
N ILE A 75 8.77 4.17 -11.30
CA ILE A 75 8.00 3.21 -12.11
C ILE A 75 8.25 1.78 -11.62
N LEU A 76 9.52 1.40 -11.38
CA LEU A 76 9.86 0.07 -10.88
C LEU A 76 9.26 -0.22 -9.50
N VAL A 77 9.32 0.75 -8.58
CA VAL A 77 8.72 0.63 -7.24
C VAL A 77 7.20 0.52 -7.32
N ALA A 78 6.56 1.29 -8.20
CA ALA A 78 5.10 1.24 -8.40
C ALA A 78 4.65 -0.13 -8.94
N LEU A 79 5.37 -0.67 -9.93
CA LEU A 79 5.10 -2.00 -10.48
C LEU A 79 5.30 -3.09 -9.42
N PHE A 80 6.36 -2.99 -8.62
CA PHE A 80 6.60 -3.92 -7.52
C PHE A 80 5.45 -3.85 -6.49
N ALA A 81 5.07 -2.64 -6.05
CA ALA A 81 3.96 -2.44 -5.13
C ALA A 81 2.65 -3.05 -5.66
N ALA A 82 2.30 -2.78 -6.92
CA ALA A 82 1.11 -3.33 -7.56
C ALA A 82 1.14 -4.87 -7.72
N SER A 83 2.33 -5.43 -7.97
CA SER A 83 2.48 -6.89 -8.01
C SER A 83 2.29 -7.51 -6.63
N THR A 84 2.86 -6.89 -5.59
CA THR A 84 2.77 -7.40 -4.21
C THR A 84 1.38 -7.25 -3.60
N SER A 85 0.62 -6.21 -3.96
CA SER A 85 -0.75 -6.04 -3.47
C SER A 85 -1.68 -7.17 -3.95
N SER A 86 -1.38 -7.75 -5.11
CA SER A 86 -2.11 -8.90 -5.65
C SER A 86 -1.86 -10.21 -4.89
N PHE A 87 -0.83 -10.25 -4.03
CA PHE A 87 -0.51 -11.40 -3.19
C PHE A 87 -1.05 -11.29 -1.75
N ILE A 88 -1.72 -10.19 -1.39
CA ILE A 88 -2.43 -10.15 -0.12
C ILE A 88 -3.61 -11.11 -0.28
N PRO A 89 -3.64 -12.26 0.42
CA PRO A 89 -4.77 -13.17 0.34
C PRO A 89 -6.03 -12.39 0.68
N ALA A 90 -7.02 -12.47 -0.21
CA ALA A 90 -8.34 -11.90 0.05
C ALA A 90 -8.89 -12.49 1.35
N ASP A 91 -9.78 -11.72 1.99
CA ASP A 91 -10.44 -11.97 3.27
C ASP A 91 -10.38 -13.44 3.70
N ARG A 92 -9.70 -13.72 4.81
CA ARG A 92 -9.55 -15.07 5.36
C ARG A 92 -10.92 -15.73 5.40
N ASP A 93 -11.06 -16.88 4.74
CA ASP A 93 -12.28 -17.68 4.82
C ASP A 93 -12.59 -17.95 6.30
N PRO A 94 -13.77 -17.53 6.79
CA PRO A 94 -14.10 -17.67 8.21
C PRO A 94 -14.10 -19.16 8.56
N THR A 95 -13.23 -19.53 9.51
CA THR A 95 -13.12 -20.91 9.98
C THR A 95 -13.94 -21.06 11.25
N MET A 96 -14.90 -21.99 11.24
CA MET A 96 -15.83 -22.23 12.33
C MET A 96 -16.00 -23.74 12.49
N ASN A 97 -16.16 -24.19 13.73
CA ASN A 97 -16.55 -25.57 13.98
C ASN A 97 -17.93 -25.59 14.62
N VAL A 98 -18.87 -26.25 13.95
CA VAL A 98 -20.27 -26.35 14.35
C VAL A 98 -20.59 -27.79 14.68
N LEU A 99 -21.19 -28.01 15.84
CA LEU A 99 -21.79 -29.28 16.16
C LEU A 99 -23.30 -29.18 16.00
N VAL A 100 -23.86 -30.07 15.19
CA VAL A 100 -25.31 -30.22 15.03
C VAL A 100 -25.80 -31.11 16.16
N GLY A 101 -26.69 -30.57 16.99
CA GLY A 101 -27.40 -31.31 18.02
C GLY A 101 -28.59 -32.08 17.44
N GLU A 102 -29.19 -32.92 18.28
CA GLU A 102 -30.37 -33.71 17.94
C GLU A 102 -31.60 -32.83 17.71
N VAL A 103 -32.52 -33.32 16.87
CA VAL A 103 -33.82 -32.68 16.66
C VAL A 103 -34.70 -32.95 17.87
N SER A 104 -35.16 -31.87 18.52
CA SER A 104 -36.16 -31.97 19.56
C SER A 104 -37.46 -32.54 18.98
N ALA A 105 -38.00 -33.58 19.64
CA ALA A 105 -39.17 -34.31 19.18
C ALA A 105 -40.44 -33.46 19.06
N ASP A 106 -40.53 -32.40 19.85
CA ASP A 106 -41.76 -31.63 20.00
C ASP A 106 -41.80 -30.37 19.11
N ASN A 107 -40.63 -29.83 18.76
CA ASN A 107 -40.53 -28.52 18.12
C ASN A 107 -39.86 -28.56 16.73
N HIS A 108 -39.44 -29.73 16.25
CA HIS A 108 -38.74 -29.91 14.97
C HIS A 108 -37.51 -28.99 14.76
N ASN A 109 -36.97 -28.45 15.85
CA ASN A 109 -35.88 -27.49 15.80
C ASN A 109 -34.54 -28.22 15.81
N VAL A 110 -33.58 -27.72 15.03
CA VAL A 110 -32.17 -28.14 15.10
C VAL A 110 -31.38 -27.13 15.91
N THR A 111 -30.61 -27.62 16.87
CA THR A 111 -29.67 -26.80 17.64
C THR A 111 -28.27 -26.93 17.08
N LEU A 112 -27.65 -25.82 16.70
CA LEU A 112 -26.28 -25.69 16.26
C LEU A 112 -25.43 -25.11 17.39
N TRP A 113 -24.30 -25.74 17.68
CA TRP A 113 -23.38 -25.30 18.73
C TRP A 113 -22.09 -24.77 18.13
N HIS A 114 -21.71 -23.54 18.48
CA HIS A 114 -20.43 -22.97 18.09
C HIS A 114 -19.30 -23.52 18.96
N LYS A 115 -18.51 -24.47 18.46
CA LYS A 115 -17.42 -25.08 19.23
C LYS A 115 -16.14 -24.25 19.25
N GLY A 116 -15.91 -23.42 18.24
CA GLY A 116 -14.75 -22.54 18.17
C GLY A 116 -14.55 -21.97 16.77
N GLY A 117 -13.58 -21.07 16.63
CA GLY A 117 -13.28 -20.38 15.37
C GLY A 117 -13.60 -18.89 15.42
N ASP A 118 -13.92 -18.33 14.25
CA ASP A 118 -14.17 -16.90 14.05
C ASP A 118 -15.64 -16.52 14.37
N VAL A 119 -15.87 -15.27 14.74
CA VAL A 119 -17.23 -14.73 14.95
C VAL A 119 -17.87 -14.48 13.60
N ILE A 120 -19.07 -15.01 13.38
CA ILE A 120 -19.75 -14.95 12.09
C ILE A 120 -21.04 -14.13 12.20
N PRO A 121 -21.25 -13.14 11.33
CA PRO A 121 -22.52 -12.44 11.24
C PRO A 121 -23.57 -13.34 10.59
N MET A 122 -24.78 -13.38 11.15
CA MET A 122 -25.88 -14.23 10.68
C MET A 122 -26.31 -13.95 9.24
N SER A 123 -26.11 -12.71 8.78
CA SER A 123 -26.36 -12.32 7.38
C SER A 123 -25.50 -13.11 6.38
N SER A 124 -24.34 -13.59 6.80
CA SER A 124 -23.42 -14.39 5.99
C SER A 124 -23.64 -15.91 6.12
N MET A 125 -24.48 -16.34 7.07
CA MET A 125 -24.71 -17.74 7.38
C MET A 125 -25.97 -18.26 6.67
N LYS A 126 -25.88 -19.46 6.11
CA LYS A 126 -26.99 -20.16 5.48
C LYS A 126 -26.99 -21.61 5.94
N VAL A 127 -28.16 -22.09 6.35
CA VAL A 127 -28.35 -23.48 6.74
C VAL A 127 -29.22 -24.14 5.68
N ILE A 128 -28.69 -25.13 5.00
CA ILE A 128 -29.38 -25.87 3.95
C ILE A 128 -29.71 -27.24 4.51
N ILE A 129 -30.99 -27.61 4.48
CA ILE A 129 -31.47 -28.92 4.95
C ILE A 129 -32.23 -29.57 3.80
N GLY A 130 -31.98 -30.86 3.55
CA GLY A 130 -32.73 -31.58 2.53
C GLY A 130 -32.31 -33.02 2.31
N ASN A 131 -33.15 -33.78 1.61
CA ASN A 131 -32.97 -35.20 1.33
C ASN A 131 -32.83 -35.45 -0.18
N GLY A 132 -31.84 -34.80 -0.80
CA GLY A 132 -31.44 -34.98 -2.22
C GLY A 132 -32.45 -34.53 -3.29
N LYS A 133 -33.76 -34.58 -3.01
CA LYS A 133 -34.87 -34.21 -3.92
C LYS A 133 -35.38 -32.80 -3.66
N GLU A 134 -35.43 -32.39 -2.40
CA GLU A 134 -35.82 -31.05 -1.97
C GLU A 134 -34.74 -30.48 -1.06
N ARG A 135 -34.44 -29.19 -1.21
CA ARG A 135 -33.47 -28.45 -0.38
C ARG A 135 -34.11 -27.17 0.09
N LYS A 136 -34.21 -27.01 1.41
CA LYS A 136 -34.69 -25.80 2.05
C LYS A 136 -33.50 -25.02 2.57
N THR A 137 -33.47 -23.72 2.26
CA THR A 137 -32.42 -22.81 2.72
C THR A 137 -33.01 -21.89 3.77
N PHE A 138 -32.47 -21.96 4.97
CA PHE A 138 -32.80 -21.10 6.10
C PHE A 138 -31.73 -20.01 6.22
N MET A 139 -32.18 -18.79 6.48
CA MET A 139 -31.36 -17.60 6.67
C MET A 139 -31.76 -16.88 7.97
N ASP A 140 -31.10 -15.76 8.26
CA ASP A 140 -31.21 -14.89 9.44
C ASP A 140 -32.58 -14.82 10.14
N GLY A 141 -33.70 -14.81 9.38
CA GLY A 141 -35.05 -14.76 9.96
C GLY A 141 -35.50 -16.00 10.74
N ASN A 142 -34.84 -17.15 10.56
CA ASN A 142 -35.25 -18.42 11.18
C ASN A 142 -34.30 -18.88 12.29
N PHE A 143 -33.38 -18.01 12.70
CA PHE A 143 -32.30 -18.32 13.61
C PHE A 143 -32.50 -17.60 14.96
N VAL A 144 -32.38 -18.34 16.06
CA VAL A 144 -32.48 -17.81 17.42
C VAL A 144 -31.20 -18.17 18.18
N ILE A 145 -30.41 -17.18 18.60
CA ILE A 145 -29.15 -17.42 19.32
C ILE A 145 -29.37 -17.29 20.82
N ASN A 146 -29.07 -18.32 21.60
CA ASN A 146 -29.22 -18.34 23.06
C ASN A 146 -30.61 -17.86 23.53
N GLY A 147 -31.66 -18.13 22.74
CA GLY A 147 -33.03 -17.67 23.03
C GLY A 147 -33.32 -16.22 22.66
N ASN A 148 -32.41 -15.52 21.98
CA ASN A 148 -32.57 -14.13 21.54
C ASN A 148 -32.47 -14.01 20.00
N THR A 149 -33.43 -13.30 19.40
CA THR A 149 -33.52 -13.01 17.96
C THR A 149 -32.75 -11.76 17.53
N ASP A 150 -32.31 -10.93 18.48
CA ASP A 150 -31.64 -9.66 18.21
C ASP A 150 -30.12 -9.80 18.07
N LEU A 151 -29.57 -10.92 18.55
CA LEU A 151 -28.16 -11.24 18.37
C LEU A 151 -27.93 -11.53 16.90
N ARG A 152 -27.03 -10.76 16.26
CA ARG A 152 -26.68 -10.92 14.84
C ARG A 152 -25.33 -11.59 14.61
N ASN A 153 -24.61 -11.89 15.68
CA ASN A 153 -23.26 -12.44 15.64
C ASN A 153 -23.24 -13.76 16.39
N PHE A 154 -22.81 -14.82 15.71
CA PHE A 154 -22.64 -16.13 16.29
C PHE A 154 -21.20 -16.26 16.78
N ARG A 155 -21.02 -16.41 18.11
CA ARG A 155 -19.70 -16.45 18.75
C ARG A 155 -19.39 -17.85 19.28
N PRO A 156 -18.10 -18.18 19.48
CA PRO A 156 -17.72 -19.39 20.20
C PRO A 156 -18.43 -19.52 21.54
N GLY A 157 -19.07 -20.68 21.77
CA GLY A 157 -19.86 -20.96 22.96
C GLY A 157 -21.37 -20.73 22.79
N ASP A 158 -21.81 -20.03 21.75
CA ASP A 158 -23.22 -19.80 21.51
C ASP A 158 -23.94 -21.05 20.97
N SER A 159 -25.23 -21.14 21.29
CA SER A 159 -26.17 -22.09 20.72
C SER A 159 -27.14 -21.36 19.80
N MET A 160 -27.34 -21.85 18.59
CA MET A 160 -28.29 -21.32 17.64
C MET A 160 -29.36 -22.37 17.36
N VAL A 161 -30.62 -21.99 17.51
CA VAL A 161 -31.76 -22.84 17.19
C VAL A 161 -32.31 -22.40 15.84
N VAL A 162 -32.43 -23.36 14.91
CA VAL A 162 -33.03 -23.16 13.59
C VAL A 162 -34.41 -23.78 13.60
N SER A 163 -35.44 -22.95 13.38
CA SER A 163 -36.82 -23.43 13.26
C SER A 163 -37.16 -23.75 11.82
N THR A 164 -37.43 -25.02 11.56
CA THR A 164 -37.77 -25.52 10.21
C THR A 164 -39.27 -25.68 9.97
N GLY A 165 -40.07 -25.81 11.05
CA GLY A 165 -41.52 -25.97 10.98
C GLY A 165 -41.99 -27.33 10.47
N GLU A 166 -41.08 -28.24 10.15
CA GLU A 166 -41.33 -29.58 9.61
C GLU A 166 -40.31 -30.58 10.16
N ASP A 167 -40.69 -31.87 10.17
CA ASP A 167 -39.80 -32.92 10.62
C ASP A 167 -38.63 -33.15 9.63
N ILE A 168 -37.42 -32.88 10.12
CA ILE A 168 -36.16 -32.92 9.36
C ILE A 168 -35.27 -34.09 9.80
N ARG A 169 -35.84 -35.06 10.52
CA ARG A 169 -35.12 -36.26 10.97
C ARG A 169 -34.65 -37.10 9.78
N GLY A 170 -33.37 -37.47 9.81
CA GLY A 170 -32.77 -38.28 8.75
C GLY A 170 -32.44 -37.52 7.47
N GLU A 171 -32.64 -36.20 7.44
CA GLU A 171 -32.20 -35.32 6.33
C GLU A 171 -30.74 -34.92 6.47
N ASP A 172 -30.15 -34.48 5.35
CA ASP A 172 -28.79 -33.94 5.33
C ASP A 172 -28.83 -32.46 5.66
N ILE A 173 -27.93 -32.04 6.56
CA ILE A 173 -27.69 -30.65 6.91
C ILE A 173 -26.36 -30.21 6.34
N THR A 174 -26.37 -29.03 5.73
CA THR A 174 -25.18 -28.34 5.24
C THR A 174 -25.20 -26.92 5.78
N VAL A 175 -24.15 -26.55 6.50
CA VAL A 175 -23.97 -25.19 7.03
C VAL A 175 -22.95 -24.48 6.17
N VAL A 176 -23.34 -23.34 5.62
CA VAL A 176 -22.54 -22.51 4.72
C VAL A 176 -22.33 -21.14 5.35
N VAL A 177 -21.12 -20.64 5.31
CA VAL A 177 -20.75 -19.31 5.79
C VAL A 177 -20.01 -18.59 4.68
N GLY A 178 -20.55 -17.44 4.25
CA GLY A 178 -20.06 -16.74 3.06
C GLY A 178 -20.15 -17.65 1.84
N ASN A 179 -18.98 -18.06 1.34
CA ASN A 179 -18.82 -18.94 0.17
C ASN A 179 -18.32 -20.35 0.53
N THR A 180 -18.18 -20.67 1.82
CA THR A 180 -17.52 -21.91 2.28
C THR A 180 -18.50 -22.81 3.03
N VAL A 181 -18.46 -24.11 2.75
CA VAL A 181 -19.20 -25.12 3.51
C VAL A 181 -18.40 -25.45 4.76
N VAL A 182 -18.98 -25.17 5.92
CA VAL A 182 -18.32 -25.33 7.21
C VAL A 182 -18.63 -26.69 7.83
N MET A 183 -19.84 -27.20 7.59
CA MET A 183 -20.28 -28.47 8.14
C MET A 183 -21.23 -29.16 7.15
N TYR A 184 -21.07 -30.48 7.03
CA TYR A 184 -22.04 -31.35 6.40
C TYR A 184 -22.28 -32.55 7.33
N GLY A 185 -23.51 -33.04 7.38
CA GLY A 185 -23.82 -34.22 8.17
C GLY A 185 -25.28 -34.62 8.02
N ARG A 186 -25.62 -35.73 8.66
CA ARG A 186 -27.00 -36.22 8.72
C ARG A 186 -27.59 -35.92 10.08
N ILE A 187 -28.82 -35.41 10.09
CA ILE A 187 -29.53 -35.08 11.32
C ILE A 187 -30.09 -36.38 11.93
N LYS A 188 -29.71 -36.66 13.18
CA LYS A 188 -30.27 -37.76 13.97
C LYS A 188 -31.46 -37.30 14.81
N GLY A 189 -32.46 -38.17 14.94
CA GLY A 189 -33.55 -37.94 15.89
C GLY A 189 -33.09 -38.19 17.32
N ALA A 190 -33.66 -37.46 18.28
CA ALA A 190 -33.50 -37.77 19.70
C ALA A 190 -34.18 -39.13 19.99
N GLY A 191 -33.40 -40.22 19.97
CA GLY A 191 -33.89 -41.58 20.21
C GLY A 191 -33.22 -42.70 19.41
N ASP A 192 -32.33 -42.41 18.46
CA ASP A 192 -31.67 -43.38 17.57
C ASP A 192 -30.17 -43.60 17.84
#